data_AF-A0A9W6SM48-F1
#
_entry.id   AF-A0A9W6SM48-F1
#
_cell.length_a   1.000
_cell.length_b   1.000
_cell.length_c   1.000
_cell.angle_alpha   90.00
_cell.angle_beta   90.00
_cell.angle_gamma   90.00
#
_symmetry.space_group_name_H-M   'P 1'
#
loop_
_entity.id
_entity.type
_entity.pdbx_description
1 polymer ?
#
loop_
_entity_poly.entity_id
_entity_poly.type
_entity_poly.pdbx_seq_one_letter_code
_entity_poly.pdbx_strand_id
1 'polypeptide(L)'
;MDDVIRVVDGVLQDLGGLAQLCGQVAEDLEARVAGPVATIGEGSSSDVPGQVKSEADAVTTELKGAVAALSVAIEELGAYREML
;
A
#
# COMPACT_ATOMS: atom_id res chain seq x y z
N MET A 1 2.32 -29.80 -15.57
CA MET A 1 3.22 -28.64 -15.39
C MET A 1 2.52 -27.36 -15.83
N ASP A 2 1.86 -27.33 -16.99
CA ASP A 2 1.15 -26.13 -17.49
C ASP A 2 0.07 -25.54 -16.55
N ASP A 3 -0.68 -26.38 -15.83
CA ASP A 3 -1.69 -25.87 -14.88
C ASP A 3 -1.08 -25.19 -13.66
N VAL A 4 0.10 -25.65 -13.21
CA VAL A 4 0.82 -25.04 -12.08
C VAL A 4 1.38 -23.69 -12.49
N ILE A 5 1.99 -23.60 -13.68
CA ILE A 5 2.49 -22.34 -14.23
C ILE A 5 1.36 -21.32 -14.39
N ARG A 6 0.18 -21.74 -14.90
CA ARG A 6 -0.98 -20.85 -15.05
C ARG A 6 -1.49 -20.32 -13.71
N VAL A 7 -1.52 -21.16 -12.66
CA VAL A 7 -1.92 -20.73 -11.31
C VAL A 7 -0.92 -19.74 -10.74
N VAL A 8 0.38 -20.01 -10.89
CA VAL A 8 1.45 -19.11 -10.44
C VAL A 8 1.38 -17.76 -11.16
N ASP A 9 1.16 -17.76 -12.48
CA ASP A 9 0.99 -16.53 -13.28
C ASP A 9 -0.21 -15.69 -12.81
N GLY A 10 -1.33 -16.35 -12.48
CA GLY A 10 -2.50 -15.67 -11.93
C GLY A 10 -2.24 -15.03 -10.57
N VAL A 11 -1.57 -15.75 -9.67
CA VAL A 11 -1.20 -15.22 -8.34
C VAL A 11 -0.23 -14.03 -8.47
N LEU A 12 0.77 -14.12 -9.35
CA LEU A 12 1.70 -13.01 -9.62
C LEU A 12 0.96 -11.76 -10.11
N GLN A 13 -0.02 -11.93 -10.99
CA GLN A 13 -0.83 -10.83 -11.50
C GLN A 13 -1.67 -10.17 -10.40
N ASP A 14 -2.34 -10.97 -9.56
CA ASP A 14 -3.17 -10.47 -8.45
C ASP A 14 -2.32 -9.73 -7.41
N LEU A 15 -1.15 -10.27 -7.05
CA LEU A 15 -0.22 -9.65 -6.11
C LEU A 15 0.35 -8.34 -6.65
N GLY A 16 0.70 -8.30 -7.95
CA GLY A 16 1.18 -7.09 -8.61
C GLY A 16 0.11 -5.98 -8.61
N GLY A 17 -1.14 -6.32 -8.91
CA GLY A 17 -2.27 -5.39 -8.84
C GLY A 17 -2.52 -4.85 -7.43
N LEU A 18 -2.41 -5.71 -6.41
CA LEU A 18 -2.56 -5.31 -5.01
C LEU A 18 -1.43 -4.38 -4.56
N ALA A 19 -0.18 -4.68 -4.91
CA ALA A 19 0.96 -3.83 -4.60
C ALA A 19 0.81 -2.43 -5.21
N GLN A 20 0.34 -2.34 -6.45
CA GLN A 20 0.08 -1.07 -7.12
C GLN A 20 -1.06 -0.27 -6.46
N LEU A 21 -2.17 -0.92 -6.11
CA LEU A 21 -3.29 -0.28 -5.40
C LEU A 21 -2.84 0.26 -4.05
N CYS A 22 -2.10 -0.54 -3.28
CA CYS A 22 -1.55 -0.13 -2.00
C CYS A 22 -0.57 1.04 -2.15
N GLY A 23 0.34 1.00 -3.14
CA GLY A 23 1.23 2.13 -3.43
C GLY A 23 0.46 3.43 -3.68
N GLN A 24 -0.58 3.37 -4.51
CA GLN A 24 -1.39 4.53 -4.86
C GLN A 24 -2.19 5.08 -3.66
N VAL A 25 -2.73 4.21 -2.82
CA VAL A 25 -3.42 4.63 -1.59
C VAL A 25 -2.45 5.31 -0.61
N ALA A 26 -1.22 4.81 -0.48
CA ALA A 26 -0.19 5.46 0.35
C ALA A 26 0.16 6.85 -0.16
N GLU A 27 0.35 7.02 -1.47
CA GLU A 27 0.64 8.31 -2.09
C GLU A 27 -0.51 9.31 -1.91
N ASP A 28 -1.76 8.86 -2.14
CA ASP A 28 -2.95 9.70 -1.94
C ASP A 28 -3.11 10.12 -0.47
N LEU A 29 -2.83 9.22 0.48
CA LEU A 29 -2.88 9.54 1.91
C LEU A 29 -1.81 10.58 2.26
N GLU A 30 -0.58 10.38 1.79
CA GLU A 30 0.54 11.29 2.00
C GLU A 30 0.24 12.69 1.41
N ALA A 31 -0.32 12.76 0.20
CA ALA A 31 -0.74 14.01 -0.44
C ALA A 31 -1.87 14.72 0.33
N ARG A 32 -2.85 13.98 0.86
CA ARG A 32 -3.94 14.54 1.66
C ARG A 32 -3.48 15.05 3.02
N VAL A 33 -2.47 14.41 3.62
CA VAL A 33 -1.85 14.84 4.88
C VAL A 33 -0.92 16.05 4.66
N ALA A 34 -0.25 16.13 3.51
CA ALA A 34 0.66 17.23 3.16
C ALA A 34 -0.06 18.48 2.64
N GLY A 35 -1.29 18.34 2.12
CA GLY A 35 -2.11 19.47 1.71
C GLY A 35 -2.38 20.44 2.86
N PRO A 36 -2.63 21.73 2.59
CA PRO A 36 -2.97 22.68 3.64
C PRO A 36 -4.20 22.14 4.37
N VAL A 37 -4.05 21.89 5.68
CA VAL A 37 -5.16 21.61 6.57
C VAL A 37 -6.09 22.80 6.42
N ALA A 38 -7.13 22.64 5.60
CA ALA A 38 -8.18 23.65 5.49
C ALA A 38 -8.66 23.86 6.92
N THR A 39 -8.39 25.06 7.44
CA THR A 39 -8.76 25.50 8.77
C THR A 39 -10.26 25.26 8.92
N ILE A 40 -10.62 24.12 9.53
CA ILE A 40 -11.99 23.87 9.95
C ILE A 40 -12.27 24.98 10.97
N GLY A 41 -13.30 25.78 10.67
CA GLY A 41 -13.59 27.04 11.33
C GLY A 41 -13.44 26.98 12.84
N GLU A 42 -12.92 28.06 13.41
CA GLU A 42 -12.79 28.32 14.83
C GLU A 42 -14.04 27.88 15.60
N GLY A 43 -13.95 26.73 16.27
CA GLY A 43 -15.07 26.21 17.04
C GLY A 43 -14.98 24.71 17.27
N SER A 44 -14.19 24.32 18.28
CA SER A 44 -14.30 23.02 18.97
C SER A 44 -13.61 21.80 18.31
N SER A 45 -12.29 21.70 18.45
CA SER A 45 -11.56 20.53 19.02
C SER A 45 -10.06 20.65 18.69
N SER A 46 -9.22 20.97 19.66
CA SER A 46 -7.82 21.38 19.40
C SER A 46 -6.80 20.24 19.20
N ASP A 47 -7.20 18.98 19.12
CA ASP A 47 -6.26 17.84 18.97
C ASP A 47 -6.48 17.00 17.70
N VAL A 48 -7.59 17.21 16.98
CA VAL A 48 -8.00 16.36 15.86
C VAL A 48 -7.07 16.44 14.64
N PRO A 49 -6.57 17.62 14.21
CA PRO A 49 -5.71 17.67 13.02
C PRO A 49 -4.36 16.95 13.21
N GLY A 50 -3.78 17.00 14.41
CA GLY A 50 -2.51 16.35 14.73
C GLY A 50 -2.65 14.83 14.87
N GLN A 51 -3.73 14.37 15.50
CA GLN A 51 -4.01 12.94 15.64
C GLN A 51 -4.33 12.28 14.28
N VAL A 52 -5.14 12.94 13.44
CA VAL A 52 -5.46 12.45 12.08
C VAL A 52 -4.21 12.35 11.22
N LYS A 53 -3.28 13.32 11.33
CA LYS A 53 -1.99 13.26 10.64
C LYS A 53 -1.12 12.10 11.14
N SER A 54 -1.01 11.92 12.45
CA SER A 54 -0.21 10.83 13.03
C SER A 54 -0.76 9.44 12.69
N GLU A 55 -2.09 9.27 12.66
CA GLU A 55 -2.73 8.00 12.26
C GLU A 55 -2.53 7.73 10.77
N ALA A 56 -2.64 8.76 9.92
CA ALA A 56 -2.37 8.62 8.49
C ALA A 56 -0.90 8.30 8.20
N ASP A 57 0.06 8.91 8.91
CA ASP A 57 1.48 8.59 8.77
C ASP A 57 1.78 7.13 9.19
N ALA A 58 1.14 6.64 10.26
CA ALA A 58 1.25 5.24 10.69
C ALA A 58 0.67 4.27 9.65
N VAL A 59 -0.54 4.52 9.15
CA VAL A 59 -1.18 3.72 8.10
C VAL A 59 -0.33 3.72 6.83
N THR A 60 0.21 4.88 6.42
CA THR A 60 1.10 4.98 5.24
C THR A 60 2.36 4.13 5.42
N THR A 61 2.95 4.14 6.61
CA THR A 61 4.14 3.35 6.94
C THR A 61 3.85 1.85 6.89
N GLU A 62 2.74 1.41 7.48
CA GLU A 62 2.29 0.02 7.43
C GLU A 62 2.02 -0.43 5.98
N LEU A 63 1.37 0.44 5.18
CA LEU A 63 1.08 0.16 3.78
C LEU A 63 2.35 0.03 2.93
N LYS A 64 3.33 0.92 3.13
CA LYS A 64 4.65 0.83 2.47
C LYS A 64 5.40 -0.45 2.85
N GLY A 65 5.33 -0.86 4.12
CA GLY A 65 5.88 -2.13 4.59
C GLY A 65 5.20 -3.34 3.95
N ALA A 66 3.87 -3.33 3.85
CA ALA A 66 3.10 -4.38 3.20
C ALA A 66 3.44 -4.48 1.70
N VAL A 67 3.55 -3.36 0.99
CA VAL A 67 3.99 -3.33 -0.42
C VAL A 67 5.38 -3.93 -0.58
N ALA A 68 6.32 -3.59 0.31
CA ALA A 68 7.67 -4.15 0.25
C ALA A 68 7.68 -5.68 0.45
N ALA A 69 6.90 -6.19 1.40
CA ALA A 69 6.76 -7.63 1.63
C ALA A 69 6.09 -8.34 0.43
N LEU A 70 5.08 -7.71 -0.16
CA LEU A 70 4.42 -8.17 -1.39
C LEU A 70 5.39 -8.25 -2.57
N SER A 71 6.24 -7.23 -2.77
CA SER A 71 7.25 -7.23 -3.83
C SER A 71 8.25 -8.38 -3.67
N VAL A 72 8.71 -8.66 -2.45
CA VAL A 72 9.60 -9.80 -2.18
C VAL A 72 8.89 -11.13 -2.48
N ALA A 73 7.64 -11.29 -2.06
CA ALA A 73 6.87 -12.50 -2.36
C ALA A 73 6.65 -12.70 -3.87
N ILE A 74 6.46 -11.62 -4.62
CA ILE A 74 6.37 -11.64 -6.09
C ILE A 74 7.70 -12.11 -6.70
N GLU A 75 8.83 -11.59 -6.22
CA GLU A 75 10.16 -11.99 -6.70
C GLU A 75 10.44 -13.48 -6.42
N GLU A 76 10.15 -13.96 -5.20
CA GLU A 76 10.33 -15.36 -4.82
C GLU A 76 9.44 -16.30 -5.65
N LEU A 77 8.19 -15.92 -5.86
CA LEU A 77 7.24 -16.71 -6.64
C LEU A 77 7.60 -16.70 -8.14
N GLY A 78 8.13 -15.59 -8.65
CA GLY A 78 8.69 -15.50 -10.00
C GLY A 78 9.91 -16.40 -10.18
N ALA A 79 10.82 -16.44 -9.20
CA ALA A 79 11.96 -17.36 -9.24
C ALA A 79 11.53 -18.82 -9.19
N TYR A 80 10.52 -19.16 -8.40
CA TYR A 80 9.93 -20.50 -8.37
C TYR A 80 9.33 -20.90 -9.73
N ARG A 81 8.63 -19.97 -10.40
CA ARG A 81 8.07 -20.17 -11.74
C ARG A 81 9.15 -20.52 -12.77
N GLU A 82 10.33 -19.89 -12.71
CA GLU A 82 11.43 -20.16 -13.64
C GLU A 82 12.08 -21.54 -13.44
N MET A 83 11.85 -22.18 -12.29
CA MET A 83 12.35 -23.53 -11.96
C MET A 83 11.37 -24.65 -12.31
N LEU A 84 10.11 -24.32 -12.66
CA LEU A 84 9.06 -25.26 -13.07
C LEU A 84 9.14 -25.58 -14.56
#